data_AF-A0A7S4EA47-F1
#
_entry.id   AF-A0A7S4EA47-F1
#
_cell.length_a   1.000
_cell.length_b   1.000
_cell.length_c   1.000
_cell.angle_alpha   90.00
_cell.angle_beta   90.00
_cell.angle_gamma   90.00
#
_symmetry.space_group_name_H-M   'P 1'
#
loop_
_entity.id
_entity.type
_entity.pdbx_description
1 polymer ?
#
loop_
_entity_poly.entity_id
_entity_poly.type
_entity_poly.pdbx_seq_one_letter_code
_entity_poly.pdbx_strand_id
1 'polypeptide(L)'
;ASLRAASAMRSASVDVADLKVSMDDLDKPLEELTVDTRGVDHTSRTGIQDDGCAWTERADSVEAVLRIPGLRGQPSGSLSVDVTPTSCTVSSFGMAVWSCLLKGRANPESVAVDVSDGADAVPTIELRIGKAEGTSGRWGGFIESIGEDSIL
;
A
#
# COMPACT_ATOMS: atom_id res chain seq x y z
N ALA A 1 23.60 11.72 57.23
CA ALA A 1 24.13 11.04 56.03
C ALA A 1 23.03 10.97 54.99
N SER A 2 23.16 11.65 53.85
CA SER A 2 22.47 11.27 52.61
C SER A 2 23.21 11.92 51.44
N LEU A 3 23.88 11.09 50.65
CA LEU A 3 24.78 11.45 49.56
C LEU A 3 23.96 11.92 48.34
N ARG A 4 24.29 13.10 47.82
CA ARG A 4 23.83 13.57 46.50
C ARG A 4 24.48 12.71 45.41
N ALA A 5 23.69 11.98 44.64
CA ALA A 5 24.14 11.36 43.40
C ALA A 5 24.02 12.37 42.25
N ALA A 6 25.16 12.87 41.78
CA ALA A 6 25.23 13.62 40.53
C ALA A 6 25.24 12.62 39.35
N SER A 7 24.20 12.66 38.52
CA SER A 7 24.18 11.94 37.25
C SER A 7 25.00 12.73 36.23
N ALA A 8 26.22 12.27 35.96
CA ALA A 8 27.05 12.80 34.89
C ALA A 8 26.66 12.12 33.58
N MET A 9 25.99 12.85 32.69
CA MET A 9 25.80 12.47 31.30
C MET A 9 27.18 12.44 30.63
N ARG A 10 27.75 11.25 30.45
CA ARG A 10 28.95 11.05 29.64
C ARG A 10 28.57 11.28 28.18
N SER A 11 29.06 12.36 27.58
CA SER A 11 29.14 12.46 26.13
C SER A 11 30.04 11.32 25.64
N ALA A 12 29.44 10.27 25.09
CA ALA A 12 30.18 9.18 24.49
C ALA A 12 30.81 9.69 23.18
N SER A 13 32.04 10.17 23.25
CA SER A 13 32.88 10.35 22.07
C SER A 13 33.30 8.96 21.59
N VAL A 14 32.87 8.58 20.40
CA VAL A 14 33.30 7.34 19.75
C VAL A 14 34.53 7.67 18.90
N ASP A 15 35.61 6.91 19.08
CA ASP A 15 36.78 7.01 18.21
C ASP A 15 36.44 6.40 16.85
N VAL A 16 36.72 7.13 15.77
CA VAL A 16 36.43 6.67 14.41
C VAL A 16 37.31 5.46 14.05
N ALA A 17 38.49 5.32 14.67
CA ALA A 17 39.36 4.17 14.49
C ALA A 17 38.75 2.86 15.06
N ASP A 18 37.87 2.96 16.06
CA ASP A 18 37.18 1.81 16.66
C ASP A 18 36.05 1.27 15.77
N LEU A 19 35.63 2.01 14.73
CA LEU A 19 34.57 1.59 13.84
C LEU A 19 34.96 0.39 12.96
N LYS A 20 36.24 -0.01 12.92
CA LYS A 20 36.77 -1.12 12.10
C LYS A 20 36.31 -1.09 10.64
N VAL A 21 36.03 0.11 10.12
CA VAL A 21 35.63 0.31 8.73
C VAL A 21 36.90 0.42 7.89
N SER A 22 37.04 -0.42 6.88
CA SER A 22 38.16 -0.37 5.92
C SER A 22 37.68 0.14 4.55
N MET A 23 38.62 0.48 3.67
CA MET A 23 38.25 0.85 2.29
C MET A 23 37.64 -0.33 1.52
N ASP A 24 37.93 -1.57 1.91
CA ASP A 24 37.30 -2.77 1.36
C ASP A 24 35.79 -2.84 1.68
N ASP A 25 35.31 -2.10 2.69
CA ASP A 25 33.87 -2.00 2.97
C ASP A 25 33.11 -1.22 1.91
N LEU A 26 33.79 -0.38 1.11
CA LEU A 26 33.19 0.35 -0.01
C LEU A 26 32.90 -0.55 -1.21
N ASP A 27 33.62 -1.66 -1.33
CA ASP A 27 33.44 -2.65 -2.38
C ASP A 27 32.40 -3.72 -2.01
N LYS A 28 31.91 -3.71 -0.77
CA LYS A 28 30.81 -4.57 -0.37
C LYS A 28 29.56 -4.15 -1.14
N PRO A 29 28.85 -5.11 -1.79
CA PRO A 29 27.59 -4.79 -2.41
C PRO A 29 26.67 -4.21 -1.34
N LEU A 30 26.09 -3.04 -1.63
CA LEU A 30 25.01 -2.51 -0.80
C LEU A 30 23.92 -3.57 -0.75
N GLU A 31 23.47 -3.93 0.45
CA GLU A 31 22.24 -4.70 0.58
C GLU A 31 21.16 -3.97 -0.22
N GLU A 32 20.41 -4.68 -1.07
CA GLU A 32 19.33 -4.07 -1.85
C GLU A 32 18.36 -3.40 -0.86
N LEU A 33 18.46 -2.07 -0.74
CA LEU A 33 17.57 -1.27 0.08
C LEU A 33 16.20 -1.31 -0.59
N THR A 34 15.37 -2.25 -0.16
CA THR A 34 13.97 -2.33 -0.55
C THR A 34 13.21 -1.19 0.11
N VAL A 35 13.03 -0.11 -0.65
CA VAL A 35 12.20 1.01 -0.23
C VAL A 35 10.75 0.64 -0.45
N ASP A 36 9.98 0.51 0.62
CA ASP A 36 8.52 0.39 0.56
C ASP A 36 7.92 1.78 0.74
N THR A 37 7.01 2.15 -0.17
CA THR A 37 6.24 3.40 -0.08
C THR A 37 4.82 3.07 0.34
N ARG A 38 4.26 3.85 1.27
CA ARG A 38 2.90 3.62 1.79
C ARG A 38 2.10 4.91 1.73
N GLY A 39 0.80 4.78 1.58
CA GLY A 39 -0.11 5.92 1.56
C GLY A 39 -1.55 5.49 1.67
N VAL A 40 -2.41 6.49 1.53
CA VAL A 40 -3.86 6.33 1.56
C VAL A 40 -4.45 7.13 0.40
N ASP A 41 -5.34 6.50 -0.34
CA ASP A 41 -6.16 7.11 -1.39
C ASP A 41 -7.64 7.07 -0.98
N HIS A 42 -8.46 7.91 -1.62
CA HIS A 42 -9.89 7.97 -1.37
C HIS A 42 -10.68 7.13 -2.37
N THR A 43 -11.78 6.52 -1.91
CA THR A 43 -12.65 5.68 -2.75
C THR A 43 -13.91 6.39 -3.24
N SER A 44 -14.18 7.60 -2.76
CA SER A 44 -15.33 8.42 -3.17
C SER A 44 -14.97 9.50 -4.18
N ARG A 45 -15.86 9.73 -5.16
CA ARG A 45 -15.80 10.89 -6.07
C ARG A 45 -16.14 12.21 -5.41
N THR A 46 -16.89 12.19 -4.31
CA THR A 46 -17.57 13.38 -3.78
C THR A 46 -16.67 14.31 -2.95
N GLY A 47 -15.36 14.05 -2.92
CA GLY A 47 -14.39 14.84 -2.15
C GLY A 47 -14.46 14.58 -0.63
N ILE A 48 -15.28 13.63 -0.20
CA ILE A 48 -15.25 13.12 1.17
C ILE A 48 -13.97 12.29 1.31
N GLN A 49 -13.10 12.70 2.22
CA GLN A 49 -11.92 11.91 2.58
C GLN A 49 -12.38 10.72 3.41
N ASP A 50 -12.51 9.56 2.76
CA ASP A 50 -12.96 8.31 3.37
C ASP A 50 -11.80 7.39 3.75
N ASP A 51 -10.57 7.76 3.40
CA ASP A 51 -9.35 6.96 3.55
C ASP A 51 -9.56 5.49 3.13
N GLY A 52 -10.42 5.29 2.13
CA GLY A 52 -10.99 4.00 1.78
C GLY A 52 -10.01 3.06 1.08
N CYS A 53 -8.80 3.51 0.74
CA CYS A 53 -7.77 2.68 0.14
C CYS A 53 -6.42 2.91 0.83
N ALA A 54 -6.02 1.99 1.71
CA ALA A 54 -4.64 1.95 2.18
C ALA A 54 -3.79 1.18 1.18
N TRP A 55 -2.59 1.68 0.83
CA TRP A 55 -1.72 1.00 -0.12
C TRP A 55 -0.26 0.95 0.34
N THR A 56 0.42 -0.11 -0.08
CA THR A 56 1.87 -0.31 0.07
C THR A 56 2.44 -0.71 -1.27
N GLU A 57 3.40 0.06 -1.76
CA GLU A 57 4.07 -0.19 -3.02
C GLU A 57 5.51 -0.65 -2.77
N ARG A 58 5.86 -1.77 -3.41
CA ARG A 58 7.20 -2.33 -3.50
C ARG A 58 7.78 -2.11 -4.90
N ALA A 59 8.99 -2.62 -5.12
CA ALA A 59 9.67 -2.49 -6.41
C ALA A 59 8.83 -3.12 -7.55
N ASP A 60 8.26 -4.30 -7.30
CA ASP A 60 7.61 -5.17 -8.27
C ASP A 60 6.09 -5.25 -8.13
N SER A 61 5.54 -4.74 -7.02
CA SER A 61 4.14 -4.99 -6.64
C SER A 61 3.52 -3.81 -5.89
N VAL A 62 2.19 -3.78 -5.91
CA VAL A 62 1.37 -2.87 -5.11
C VAL A 62 0.34 -3.71 -4.36
N GLU A 63 0.30 -3.53 -3.04
CA GLU A 63 -0.73 -4.05 -2.17
C GLU A 63 -1.72 -2.93 -1.84
N ALA A 64 -3.01 -3.21 -1.94
CA ALA A 64 -4.06 -2.27 -1.60
C ALA A 64 -5.13 -2.96 -0.73
N VAL A 65 -5.60 -2.26 0.28
CA VAL A 65 -6.70 -2.66 1.14
C VAL A 65 -7.83 -1.67 0.91
N LEU A 66 -8.89 -2.11 0.25
CA LEU A 66 -10.06 -1.29 -0.04
C LEU A 66 -11.16 -1.52 1.00
N ARG A 67 -11.75 -0.41 1.46
CA ARG A 67 -12.90 -0.32 2.35
C ARG A 67 -13.84 0.75 1.81
N ILE A 68 -14.62 0.38 0.80
CA ILE A 68 -15.51 1.30 0.09
C ILE A 68 -16.79 1.48 0.92
N PRO A 69 -17.09 2.67 1.49
CA PRO A 69 -18.22 2.84 2.40
C PRO A 69 -19.58 2.49 1.77
N GLY A 70 -19.75 2.69 0.46
CA GLY A 70 -20.96 2.33 -0.27
C GLY A 70 -21.24 0.82 -0.36
N LEU A 71 -20.27 -0.04 -0.03
CA LEU A 71 -20.46 -1.50 0.03
C LEU A 71 -20.99 -1.98 1.39
N ARG A 72 -21.33 -1.08 2.31
CA ARG A 72 -21.85 -1.45 3.62
C ARG A 72 -23.07 -2.38 3.50
N GLY A 73 -23.02 -3.51 4.21
CA GLY A 73 -24.07 -4.52 4.22
C GLY A 73 -23.99 -5.51 3.06
N GLN A 74 -23.08 -5.33 2.09
CA GLN A 74 -22.83 -6.33 1.06
C GLN A 74 -22.02 -7.49 1.66
N PRO A 75 -22.46 -8.75 1.49
CA PRO A 75 -21.69 -9.89 1.97
C PRO A 75 -20.44 -10.08 1.10
N SER A 76 -19.30 -10.40 1.72
CA SER A 76 -18.02 -10.66 1.04
C SER A 76 -18.17 -11.64 -0.14
N GLY A 77 -18.91 -12.73 0.05
CA GLY A 77 -19.14 -13.75 -0.99
C GLY A 77 -19.96 -13.28 -2.20
N SER A 78 -20.57 -12.09 -2.17
CA SER A 78 -21.22 -11.49 -3.35
C SER A 78 -20.26 -10.68 -4.21
N LEU A 79 -19.08 -10.36 -3.69
CA LEU A 79 -18.14 -9.45 -4.32
C LEU A 79 -17.13 -10.19 -5.19
N SER A 80 -16.81 -9.60 -6.33
CA SER A 80 -15.69 -10.00 -7.17
C SER A 80 -14.88 -8.77 -7.56
N VAL A 81 -13.60 -8.99 -7.84
CA VAL A 81 -12.70 -7.92 -8.28
C VAL A 81 -12.03 -8.33 -9.57
N ASP A 82 -12.15 -7.47 -10.57
CA ASP A 82 -11.55 -7.63 -11.88
C ASP A 82 -10.52 -6.53 -12.11
N VAL A 83 -9.29 -6.92 -12.41
CA VAL A 83 -8.19 -5.99 -12.67
C VAL A 83 -7.75 -6.12 -14.12
N THR A 84 -7.72 -5.01 -14.83
CA THR A 84 -7.11 -4.88 -16.15
C THR A 84 -5.74 -4.20 -16.03
N PRO A 85 -4.96 -4.07 -17.11
CA PRO A 85 -3.67 -3.37 -17.03
C PRO A 85 -3.77 -1.92 -16.52
N THR A 86 -4.95 -1.29 -16.57
CA THR A 86 -5.13 0.13 -16.24
C THR A 86 -6.28 0.40 -15.28
N SER A 87 -7.06 -0.60 -14.88
CA SER A 87 -8.27 -0.40 -14.07
C SER A 87 -8.48 -1.51 -13.05
N CYS A 88 -9.19 -1.17 -11.97
CA CYS A 88 -9.72 -2.11 -11.00
C CYS A 88 -11.23 -1.90 -10.91
N THR A 89 -12.00 -2.98 -10.98
CA THR A 89 -13.46 -2.97 -10.90
C THR A 89 -13.90 -3.91 -9.80
N VAL A 90 -14.74 -3.42 -8.89
CA VAL A 90 -15.42 -4.21 -7.87
C VAL A 90 -16.86 -4.41 -8.32
N SER A 91 -17.29 -5.66 -8.37
CA SER A 91 -18.66 -6.05 -8.71
C SER A 91 -19.35 -6.69 -7.52
N SER A 92 -20.67 -6.52 -7.40
CA SER A 92 -21.53 -7.23 -6.46
C SER A 92 -22.63 -7.94 -7.23
N PHE A 93 -22.83 -9.24 -6.99
CA PHE A 93 -23.79 -10.07 -7.73
C PHE A 93 -23.64 -9.96 -9.27
N GLY A 94 -22.40 -9.81 -9.76
CA GLY A 94 -22.08 -9.69 -11.19
C GLY A 94 -22.30 -8.30 -11.80
N MET A 95 -22.74 -7.32 -11.01
CA MET A 95 -22.90 -5.92 -11.45
C MET A 95 -21.72 -5.09 -10.95
N ALA A 96 -21.08 -4.33 -11.83
CA ALA A 96 -20.04 -3.38 -11.43
C ALA A 96 -20.64 -2.31 -10.53
N VAL A 97 -20.10 -2.16 -9.31
CA VAL A 97 -20.59 -1.22 -8.30
C VAL A 97 -19.58 -0.12 -7.98
N TRP A 98 -18.30 -0.38 -8.23
CA TRP A 98 -17.23 0.59 -8.07
C TRP A 98 -16.11 0.29 -9.06
N SER A 99 -15.46 1.32 -9.59
CA SER A 99 -14.28 1.14 -10.44
C SER A 99 -13.31 2.31 -10.31
N CYS A 100 -12.04 2.06 -10.60
CA CYS A 100 -11.03 3.10 -10.70
C CYS A 100 -10.04 2.85 -11.83
N LEU A 101 -9.37 3.92 -12.25
CA LEU A 101 -8.12 3.87 -13.01
C LEU A 101 -6.94 3.75 -12.04
N LEU A 102 -6.01 2.88 -12.39
CA LEU A 102 -4.79 2.65 -11.62
C LEU A 102 -3.74 3.71 -11.95
N LYS A 103 -2.97 4.15 -10.95
CA LYS A 103 -1.84 5.09 -11.15
C LYS A 103 -0.72 4.54 -12.03
N GLY A 104 -0.61 3.22 -12.11
CA GLY A 104 0.37 2.55 -12.96
C GLY A 104 -0.21 1.33 -13.65
N ARG A 105 0.64 0.70 -14.48
CA ARG A 105 0.23 -0.47 -15.25
C ARG A 105 0.36 -1.77 -14.46
N ALA A 106 -0.77 -2.44 -14.26
CA ALA A 106 -0.84 -3.74 -13.63
C ALA A 106 -0.48 -4.88 -14.61
N ASN A 107 0.03 -5.99 -14.06
CA ASN A 107 0.00 -7.30 -14.70
C ASN A 107 -1.24 -8.06 -14.18
N PRO A 108 -2.33 -8.18 -14.98
CA PRO A 108 -3.57 -8.83 -14.55
C PRO A 108 -3.39 -10.29 -14.10
N GLU A 109 -2.41 -11.01 -14.67
CA GLU A 109 -2.18 -12.42 -14.36
C GLU A 109 -1.54 -12.63 -12.99
N SER A 110 -0.95 -11.59 -12.40
CA SER A 110 -0.30 -11.63 -11.10
C SER A 110 -1.21 -11.29 -9.92
N VAL A 111 -2.48 -10.99 -10.20
CA VAL A 111 -3.41 -10.42 -9.22
C VAL A 111 -3.84 -11.50 -8.23
N ALA A 112 -3.68 -11.20 -6.95
CA ALA A 112 -4.28 -11.97 -5.87
C ALA A 112 -5.32 -11.09 -5.15
N VAL A 113 -6.49 -11.65 -4.90
CA VAL A 113 -7.61 -10.99 -4.24
C VAL A 113 -8.08 -11.83 -3.07
N ASP A 114 -8.25 -11.19 -1.91
CA ASP A 114 -9.00 -11.76 -0.79
C ASP A 114 -10.12 -10.79 -0.41
N VAL A 115 -11.31 -11.33 -0.15
CA VAL A 115 -12.46 -10.54 0.26
C VAL A 115 -13.02 -11.13 1.54
N SER A 116 -13.10 -10.30 2.57
CA SER A 116 -13.60 -10.70 3.89
C SER A 116 -14.64 -9.72 4.40
N ASP A 117 -15.50 -10.21 5.30
CA ASP A 117 -16.41 -9.34 6.03
C ASP A 117 -15.58 -8.46 6.98
N GLY A 118 -15.52 -7.16 6.70
CA GLY A 118 -14.76 -6.20 7.48
C GLY A 118 -15.55 -5.65 8.67
N ALA A 119 -14.95 -4.69 9.37
CA ALA A 119 -15.59 -3.98 10.48
C ALA A 119 -16.78 -3.14 10.01
N ASP A 120 -17.72 -2.86 10.92
CA ASP A 120 -18.89 -1.99 10.68
C ASP A 120 -19.77 -2.40 9.48
N ALA A 121 -19.76 -3.70 9.17
CA ALA A 121 -20.42 -4.30 8.01
C ALA A 121 -19.94 -3.73 6.66
N VAL A 122 -18.75 -3.13 6.60
CA VAL A 122 -18.09 -2.74 5.35
C VAL A 122 -17.10 -3.84 4.97
N PRO A 123 -17.26 -4.52 3.82
CA PRO A 123 -16.34 -5.55 3.39
C PRO A 123 -14.92 -4.99 3.19
N THR A 124 -13.92 -5.82 3.50
CA THR A 124 -12.51 -5.50 3.24
C THR A 124 -12.03 -6.31 2.05
N ILE A 125 -11.46 -5.63 1.06
CA ILE A 125 -10.91 -6.22 -0.15
C ILE A 125 -9.40 -6.02 -0.11
N GLU A 126 -8.64 -7.11 0.01
CA GLU A 126 -7.18 -7.09 -0.04
C GLU A 126 -6.73 -7.50 -1.44
N LEU A 127 -5.91 -6.65 -2.06
CA LEU A 127 -5.40 -6.80 -3.40
C LEU A 127 -3.88 -6.81 -3.36
N ARG A 128 -3.27 -7.77 -4.05
CA ARG A 128 -1.86 -7.71 -4.41
C ARG A 128 -1.76 -7.77 -5.93
N ILE A 129 -1.12 -6.77 -6.52
CA ILE A 129 -1.00 -6.60 -7.96
C ILE A 129 0.49 -6.48 -8.31
N GLY A 130 0.99 -7.37 -9.17
CA GLY A 130 2.31 -7.21 -9.78
C GLY A 130 2.29 -6.12 -10.84
N LYS A 131 3.40 -5.39 -10.96
CA LYS A 131 3.58 -4.37 -12.00
C LYS A 131 3.84 -5.03 -13.35
N ALA A 132 3.41 -4.40 -14.43
CA ALA A 132 3.70 -4.87 -15.78
C ALA A 132 5.22 -4.91 -16.05
N GLU A 133 5.65 -5.84 -16.90
CA GLU A 133 7.05 -5.91 -17.34
C GLU A 133 7.47 -4.65 -18.10
N GLY A 134 8.72 -4.21 -17.92
CA GLY A 134 9.26 -3.03 -18.59
C GLY A 134 8.76 -1.68 -18.04
N THR A 135 7.86 -1.68 -17.05
CA THR A 135 7.51 -0.46 -16.33
C THR A 135 8.59 -0.16 -15.29
N SER A 136 9.34 0.93 -15.51
CA SER A 136 10.25 1.48 -14.51
C SER A 136 9.57 2.65 -13.80
N GLY A 137 9.57 2.62 -12.46
CA GLY A 137 9.04 3.72 -11.65
C GLY A 137 8.11 3.30 -10.51
N ARG A 138 7.86 4.26 -9.62
CA ARG A 138 6.88 4.15 -8.55
C ARG A 138 5.54 4.71 -9.03
N TRP A 139 4.45 4.03 -8.70
CA TRP A 139 3.09 4.48 -8.93
C TRP A 139 2.75 5.67 -8.02
N GLY A 140 3.24 5.65 -6.77
CA GLY A 140 2.96 6.71 -5.80
C GLY A 140 1.47 6.79 -5.44
N GLY A 141 0.78 5.65 -5.47
CA GLY A 141 -0.65 5.52 -5.23
C GLY A 141 -1.23 4.27 -5.88
N PHE A 142 -2.45 3.95 -5.48
CA PHE A 142 -3.27 2.92 -6.12
C PHE A 142 -4.25 3.54 -7.12
N ILE A 143 -4.92 4.63 -6.74
CA ILE A 143 -6.03 5.25 -7.47
C ILE A 143 -5.56 6.53 -8.18
N GLU A 144 -5.71 6.57 -9.50
CA GLU A 144 -5.56 7.80 -10.30
C GLU A 144 -6.87 8.58 -10.34
N SER A 145 -7.97 7.88 -10.65
CA SER A 145 -9.31 8.46 -10.71
C SER A 145 -10.37 7.40 -10.52
N ILE A 146 -11.52 7.76 -9.97
CA ILE A 146 -12.67 6.86 -9.78
C ILE A 146 -13.59 6.95 -11.00
N GLY A 147 -14.04 5.79 -11.51
CA GLY A 147 -14.88 5.69 -12.70
C GLY A 147 -16.24 6.36 -12.51
N GLU A 148 -16.77 6.95 -13.59
CA GLU A 148 -18.03 7.70 -13.57
C GLU A 148 -19.25 6.82 -13.27
N ASP A 149 -19.20 5.57 -13.70
CA ASP A 149 -20.24 4.55 -13.45
C ASP A 149 -20.15 3.93 -12.05
N SER A 150 -19.27 4.45 -11.18
CA SER A 150 -19.28 4.06 -9.76
C SER A 150 -20.57 4.58 -9.15
N ILE A 151 -21.50 3.67 -8.89
CA ILE A 151 -22.84 3.96 -8.37
C ILE A 151 -22.84 4.24 -6.85
N LEU A 152 -21.66 4.31 -6.24
CA LEU A 152 -21.42 4.38 -4.80
C LEU A 152 -20.63 5.63 -4.41
#